data_AF-A0A345CT04-F1
#
_entry.id   AF-A0A345CT04-F1
#
_cell.length_a   1.000
_cell.length_b   1.000
_cell.length_c   1.000
_cell.angle_alpha   90.00
_cell.angle_beta   90.00
_cell.angle_gamma   90.00
#
_symmetry.space_group_name_H-M   'P 1'
#
loop_
_entity.id
_entity.type
_entity.pdbx_description
1 polymer ?
#
loop_
_entity_poly.entity_id
_entity_poly.type
_entity_poly.pdbx_seq_one_letter_code
_entity_poly.pdbx_strand_id
1 'polypeptide(L)'
;MCNRFSKNLGLGEGSALPVGVPIPWPSATPPTGWLKCNGAAFTAAQYPRLAQAYPSLKLPDLRGEFIRGWDDGRGVDSSRTLLSAQAYGIPRLTGTFQSYDMGGYEGASGVFSAEKFSNYIAATNETEGTDIKVTLDSSKTIPATNDVRPRNVAFNYIVRAE
;
A
#
# COMPACT_ATOMS: atom_id res chain seq x y z
N MET A 1 27.75 -15.93 -19.29
CA MET A 1 28.92 -15.29 -18.63
C MET A 1 28.43 -14.22 -17.67
N CYS A 2 28.75 -14.36 -16.38
CA CYS A 2 28.45 -13.33 -15.37
C CYS A 2 29.30 -12.08 -15.66
N ASN A 3 28.68 -10.89 -15.75
CA ASN A 3 29.42 -9.65 -16.01
C ASN A 3 30.21 -9.22 -14.77
N ARG A 4 31.29 -8.44 -14.95
CA ARG A 4 32.19 -8.03 -13.83
C ARG A 4 31.46 -7.30 -12.71
N PHE A 5 30.38 -6.58 -13.03
CA PHE A 5 29.58 -5.85 -12.06
C PHE A 5 28.83 -6.80 -11.11
N SER A 6 28.12 -7.81 -11.64
CA SER A 6 27.42 -8.81 -10.82
C SER A 6 28.37 -9.62 -9.94
N LYS A 7 29.59 -9.92 -10.43
CA LYS A 7 30.61 -10.64 -9.65
C LYS A 7 31.12 -9.81 -8.47
N ASN A 8 31.35 -8.51 -8.66
CA ASN A 8 31.83 -7.62 -7.60
C ASN A 8 30.80 -7.42 -6.48
N LEU A 9 29.50 -7.62 -6.77
CA LEU A 9 28.42 -7.55 -5.79
C LEU A 9 28.10 -8.90 -5.13
N GLY A 10 28.79 -9.99 -5.50
CA GLY A 10 28.49 -11.33 -4.98
C GLY A 10 27.10 -11.83 -5.39
N LEU A 11 26.59 -11.41 -6.56
CA LEU A 11 25.25 -11.75 -7.09
C LEU A 11 25.29 -12.81 -8.19
N GLY A 12 26.42 -13.49 -8.37
CA GLY A 12 26.60 -14.60 -9.33
C GLY A 12 26.31 -15.98 -8.74
N GLU A 13 26.75 -17.04 -9.44
CA GLU A 13 26.68 -18.41 -8.92
C GLU A 13 27.38 -18.52 -7.56
N GLY A 14 26.72 -19.19 -6.59
CA GLY A 14 27.18 -19.27 -5.20
C GLY A 14 26.80 -18.06 -4.33
N SER A 15 26.04 -17.09 -4.86
CA SER A 15 25.49 -16.00 -4.04
C SER A 15 24.57 -16.53 -2.95
N ALA A 16 24.68 -15.94 -1.75
CA ALA A 16 23.88 -16.27 -0.57
C ALA A 16 22.37 -15.98 -0.75
N LEU A 17 21.99 -15.21 -1.77
CA LEU A 17 20.59 -14.89 -2.06
C LEU A 17 19.95 -16.04 -2.87
N PRO A 18 18.95 -16.77 -2.35
CA PRO A 18 18.35 -17.89 -3.07
C PRO A 18 17.67 -17.48 -4.39
N VAL A 19 17.58 -18.43 -5.34
CA VAL A 19 16.83 -18.21 -6.59
C VAL A 19 15.37 -17.93 -6.24
N GLY A 20 14.77 -16.94 -6.89
CA GLY A 20 13.36 -16.60 -6.74
C GLY A 20 13.00 -15.71 -5.55
N VAL A 21 13.94 -15.29 -4.70
CA VAL A 21 13.65 -14.31 -3.63
C VAL A 21 13.60 -12.90 -4.23
N PRO A 22 12.47 -12.18 -4.13
CA PRO A 22 12.40 -10.81 -4.60
C PRO A 22 13.16 -9.89 -3.65
N ILE A 23 14.06 -9.06 -4.21
CA ILE A 23 14.81 -8.05 -3.46
C ILE A 23 14.63 -6.66 -4.08
N PRO A 24 14.70 -5.58 -3.27
CA PRO A 24 14.76 -4.22 -3.78
C PRO A 24 16.07 -3.97 -4.55
N TRP A 25 15.96 -3.34 -5.71
CA TRP A 25 17.08 -2.97 -6.59
C TRP A 25 16.99 -1.50 -7.00
N PRO A 26 18.07 -0.71 -6.86
CA PRO A 26 18.02 0.74 -7.02
C PRO A 26 18.00 1.22 -8.48
N SER A 27 18.17 0.34 -9.47
CA SER A 27 18.27 0.73 -10.89
C SER A 27 17.12 0.17 -11.73
N ALA A 28 16.77 0.90 -12.79
CA ALA A 28 15.81 0.47 -13.80
C ALA A 28 16.22 -0.84 -14.50
N THR A 29 17.52 -1.14 -14.59
CA THR A 29 18.03 -2.33 -15.27
C THR A 29 18.57 -3.32 -14.24
N PRO A 30 18.04 -4.56 -14.18
CA PRO A 30 18.58 -5.58 -13.30
C PRO A 30 19.97 -6.03 -13.76
N PRO A 31 20.81 -6.58 -12.87
CA PRO A 31 22.04 -7.25 -13.28
C PRO A 31 21.76 -8.46 -14.19
N THR A 32 22.75 -8.89 -14.97
CA THR A 32 22.64 -10.13 -15.75
C THR A 32 22.36 -11.32 -14.82
N GLY A 33 21.43 -12.20 -15.21
CA GLY A 33 20.97 -13.34 -14.40
C GLY A 33 19.83 -13.01 -13.43
N TRP A 34 19.30 -11.78 -13.49
CA TRP A 34 18.19 -11.32 -12.67
C TRP A 34 17.03 -10.85 -13.54
N LEU A 35 15.81 -11.08 -13.07
CA LEU A 35 14.58 -10.69 -13.75
C LEU A 35 13.77 -9.74 -12.87
N LYS A 36 13.03 -8.81 -13.49
CA LYS A 36 12.10 -7.93 -12.77
C LYS A 36 10.83 -8.70 -12.38
N CYS A 37 10.30 -8.41 -11.21
CA CYS A 37 8.95 -8.82 -10.81
C CYS A 37 7.91 -7.86 -11.41
N ASN A 38 7.74 -7.91 -12.73
CA ASN A 38 6.84 -7.04 -13.50
C ASN A 38 5.75 -7.84 -14.24
N GLY A 39 5.39 -9.03 -13.75
CA GLY A 39 4.42 -9.89 -14.42
C GLY A 39 4.94 -10.66 -15.63
N ALA A 40 6.24 -10.58 -15.95
CA ALA A 40 6.80 -11.26 -17.12
C ALA A 40 6.74 -12.79 -16.98
N ALA A 41 6.45 -13.46 -18.10
CA ALA A 41 6.62 -14.90 -18.24
C ALA A 41 8.10 -15.25 -18.49
N PHE A 42 8.48 -16.47 -18.17
CA PHE A 42 9.79 -17.05 -18.44
C PHE A 42 9.65 -18.53 -18.82
N THR A 43 10.75 -19.21 -19.16
CA THR A 43 10.71 -20.64 -19.50
C THR A 43 11.55 -21.46 -18.52
N ALA A 44 11.07 -22.67 -18.20
CA ALA A 44 11.82 -23.61 -17.36
C ALA A 44 13.13 -24.07 -18.01
N ALA A 45 13.20 -24.10 -19.35
CA ALA A 45 14.42 -24.42 -20.08
C ALA A 45 15.52 -23.38 -19.85
N GLN A 46 15.15 -22.10 -19.80
CA GLN A 46 16.10 -21.01 -19.55
C GLN A 46 16.42 -20.86 -18.06
N TYR A 47 15.42 -20.99 -17.18
CA TYR A 47 15.57 -20.77 -15.74
C TYR A 47 14.97 -21.92 -14.92
N PRO A 48 15.61 -23.11 -14.91
CA PRO A 48 15.04 -24.30 -14.28
C PRO A 48 14.89 -24.17 -12.76
N ARG A 49 15.84 -23.49 -12.09
CA ARG A 49 15.75 -23.22 -10.64
C ARG A 49 14.64 -22.23 -10.33
N LEU A 50 14.45 -21.21 -11.17
CA LEU A 50 13.37 -20.25 -10.98
C LEU A 50 11.99 -20.89 -11.21
N ALA A 51 11.89 -21.85 -12.13
CA ALA A 51 10.66 -22.62 -12.34
C ALA A 51 10.27 -23.47 -11.11
N GLN A 52 11.22 -23.90 -10.29
CA GLN A 52 10.91 -24.57 -9.02
C GLN A 52 10.31 -23.59 -8.00
N ALA A 53 10.81 -22.34 -7.97
CA ALA A 53 10.29 -21.29 -7.09
C ALA A 53 8.95 -20.69 -7.57
N TYR A 54 8.78 -20.57 -8.90
CA TYR A 54 7.57 -20.05 -9.55
C TYR A 54 7.06 -21.04 -10.60
N PRO A 55 6.30 -22.09 -10.21
CA PRO A 55 5.84 -23.14 -11.12
C PRO A 55 4.89 -22.66 -12.23
N SER A 56 4.26 -21.50 -12.07
CA SER A 56 3.43 -20.86 -13.10
C SER A 56 4.24 -20.29 -14.27
N LEU A 57 5.57 -20.32 -14.18
CA LEU A 57 6.50 -19.75 -15.17
C LEU A 57 6.25 -18.25 -15.42
N LYS A 58 5.69 -17.57 -14.42
CA LYS A 58 5.39 -16.13 -14.46
C LYS A 58 5.75 -15.51 -13.12
N LEU A 59 6.48 -14.40 -13.17
CA LEU A 59 6.77 -13.62 -11.98
C LEU A 59 5.55 -12.80 -11.55
N PRO A 60 5.38 -12.50 -10.25
CA PRO A 60 4.38 -11.54 -9.82
C PRO A 60 4.69 -10.15 -10.40
N ASP A 61 3.65 -9.34 -10.57
CA ASP A 61 3.82 -7.92 -10.82
C ASP A 61 3.80 -7.19 -9.48
N LEU A 62 4.97 -6.75 -9.01
CA LEU A 62 5.14 -6.12 -7.70
C LEU A 62 5.29 -4.60 -7.79
N ARG A 63 5.01 -4.01 -8.97
CA ARG A 63 5.11 -2.56 -9.16
C ARG A 63 3.98 -1.87 -8.39
N GLY A 64 4.35 -1.09 -7.38
CA GLY A 64 3.39 -0.41 -6.51
C GLY A 64 2.85 -1.26 -5.36
N GLU A 65 3.28 -2.53 -5.27
CA GLU A 65 2.79 -3.48 -4.27
C GLU A 65 3.68 -3.53 -3.03
N PHE A 66 3.04 -3.77 -1.87
CA PHE A 66 3.74 -4.15 -0.65
C PHE A 66 3.71 -5.67 -0.49
N ILE A 67 4.86 -6.27 -0.19
CA ILE A 67 4.93 -7.69 0.16
C ILE A 67 4.60 -7.83 1.65
N ARG A 68 3.72 -8.78 1.98
CA ARG A 68 3.41 -9.14 3.37
C ARG A 68 3.52 -10.64 3.61
N GLY A 69 3.61 -11.03 4.87
CA GLY A 69 3.54 -12.43 5.28
C GLY A 69 2.22 -13.07 4.86
N TRP A 70 2.32 -14.28 4.34
CA TRP A 70 1.18 -15.17 4.12
C TRP A 70 0.69 -15.69 5.47
N ASP A 71 -0.63 -15.90 5.59
CA ASP A 71 -1.26 -16.31 6.84
C ASP A 71 -0.85 -17.72 7.25
N ASP A 72 -0.70 -18.63 6.27
CA ASP A 72 -0.29 -20.02 6.45
C ASP A 72 -0.99 -20.74 7.63
N GLY A 73 -2.30 -20.50 7.76
CA GLY A 73 -3.12 -21.14 8.80
C GLY A 73 -3.12 -20.46 10.16
N ARG A 74 -2.48 -19.29 10.32
CA ARG A 74 -2.53 -18.50 11.57
C ARG A 74 -3.93 -17.97 11.90
N GLY A 75 -4.80 -17.81 10.90
CA GLY A 75 -6.20 -17.41 11.08
C GLY A 75 -6.46 -15.90 11.09
N VAL A 76 -5.46 -15.07 10.79
CA VAL A 76 -5.63 -13.61 10.67
C VAL A 76 -6.18 -13.24 9.30
N ASP A 77 -5.85 -14.02 8.28
CA ASP A 77 -6.16 -13.73 6.88
C ASP A 77 -6.37 -15.02 6.07
N SER A 78 -7.24 -15.88 6.58
CA SER A 78 -7.43 -17.27 6.13
C SER A 78 -7.95 -17.40 4.69
N SER A 79 -8.55 -16.36 4.13
CA SER A 79 -9.10 -16.38 2.77
C SER A 79 -8.05 -16.10 1.70
N ARG A 80 -6.84 -15.67 2.07
CA ARG A 80 -5.79 -15.33 1.10
C ARG A 80 -4.84 -16.49 0.82
N THR A 81 -4.52 -16.64 -0.47
CA THR A 81 -3.58 -17.63 -0.97
C THR A 81 -2.21 -17.01 -1.25
N LEU A 82 -1.17 -17.83 -1.31
CA LEU A 82 0.18 -17.36 -1.60
C LEU A 82 0.21 -16.67 -2.99
N LEU A 83 0.89 -15.52 -3.07
CA LEU A 83 1.01 -14.67 -4.26
C LEU A 83 -0.29 -14.00 -4.76
N SER A 84 -1.42 -14.08 -4.03
CA SER A 84 -2.63 -13.34 -4.41
C SER A 84 -2.49 -11.83 -4.16
N ALA A 85 -2.92 -11.01 -5.11
CA ALA A 85 -3.00 -9.56 -4.93
C ALA A 85 -4.15 -9.17 -4.00
N GLN A 86 -3.98 -8.07 -3.26
CA GLN A 86 -5.02 -7.50 -2.40
C GLN A 86 -5.16 -6.02 -2.75
N ALA A 87 -6.38 -5.59 -3.05
CA ALA A 87 -6.65 -4.17 -3.27
C ALA A 87 -6.42 -3.36 -1.98
N TYR A 88 -6.12 -2.07 -2.13
CA TYR A 88 -6.05 -1.15 -0.99
C TYR A 88 -7.38 -1.14 -0.23
N GLY A 89 -7.31 -0.82 1.06
CA GLY A 89 -8.50 -0.71 1.89
C GLY A 89 -8.18 -0.19 3.27
N ILE A 90 -9.18 0.40 3.90
CA ILE A 90 -9.20 0.68 5.33
C ILE A 90 -10.34 -0.12 5.96
N PRO A 91 -10.24 -0.53 7.23
CA PRO A 91 -11.37 -1.08 7.95
C PRO A 91 -12.58 -0.16 7.85
N ARG A 92 -13.78 -0.73 7.86
CA ARG A 92 -15.03 0.03 7.84
C ARG A 92 -15.04 1.03 8.99
N LEU A 93 -15.09 2.32 8.67
CA LEU A 93 -15.27 3.39 9.64
C LEU A 93 -16.75 3.77 9.67
N THR A 94 -17.38 3.66 10.83
CA THR A 94 -18.74 4.15 11.03
C THR A 94 -18.87 4.94 12.30
N GLY A 95 -19.72 5.96 12.24
CA GLY A 95 -20.15 6.76 13.37
C GLY A 95 -21.41 7.52 13.00
N THR A 96 -22.08 8.05 14.01
CA THR A 96 -23.17 9.02 13.88
C THR A 96 -22.81 10.22 14.71
N PHE A 97 -23.19 11.41 14.26
CA PHE A 97 -23.20 12.58 15.13
C PHE A 97 -24.54 13.28 14.99
N GLN A 98 -25.04 13.78 16.12
CA GLN A 98 -26.23 14.62 16.20
C GLN A 98 -25.74 15.90 16.88
N SER A 99 -25.71 17.02 16.15
CA SER A 99 -25.34 18.31 16.73
C SER A 99 -26.59 19.15 16.97
N TYR A 100 -26.79 19.58 18.21
CA TYR A 100 -27.70 20.66 18.58
C TYR A 100 -26.87 21.67 19.38
N ASP A 101 -26.75 22.87 18.86
CA ASP A 101 -26.01 23.96 19.49
C ASP A 101 -27.00 25.08 19.82
N MET A 102 -27.21 25.32 21.11
CA MET A 102 -28.01 26.43 21.61
C MET A 102 -27.12 27.23 22.56
N GLY A 103 -26.95 28.52 22.28
CA GLY A 103 -26.07 29.39 23.06
C GLY A 103 -24.72 29.70 22.42
N GLY A 104 -24.36 29.04 21.31
CA GLY A 104 -23.29 29.48 20.43
C GLY A 104 -22.21 28.43 20.19
N TYR A 105 -21.69 28.45 18.98
CA TYR A 105 -20.68 27.52 18.48
C TYR A 105 -19.31 27.76 19.09
N GLU A 106 -18.84 26.76 19.83
CA GLU A 106 -17.52 26.70 20.51
C GLU A 106 -16.32 26.59 19.54
N GLY A 107 -16.55 26.54 18.22
CA GLY A 107 -15.49 26.39 17.23
C GLY A 107 -15.24 24.94 16.80
N ALA A 108 -14.52 24.79 15.68
CA ALA A 108 -14.00 23.52 15.20
C ALA A 108 -12.49 23.66 15.04
N SER A 109 -11.78 22.59 15.35
CA SER A 109 -10.33 22.56 15.32
C SER A 109 -9.80 21.29 14.66
N GLY A 110 -8.51 21.31 14.31
CA GLY A 110 -7.83 20.19 13.65
C GLY A 110 -8.44 19.89 12.28
N VAL A 111 -8.88 18.64 12.09
CA VAL A 111 -9.47 18.18 10.82
C VAL A 111 -10.90 18.64 10.61
N PHE A 112 -11.54 19.23 11.63
CA PHE A 112 -12.91 19.70 11.53
C PHE A 112 -12.96 21.18 11.10
N SER A 113 -13.94 21.51 10.28
CA SER A 113 -14.44 22.88 10.13
C SER A 113 -15.94 22.86 10.35
N ALA A 114 -16.48 23.97 10.81
CA ALA A 114 -17.90 24.20 10.72
C ALA A 114 -18.21 25.58 10.14
N GLU A 115 -19.31 25.62 9.42
CA GLU A 115 -19.86 26.79 8.77
C GLU A 115 -21.37 26.81 8.99
N LYS A 116 -21.97 28.00 8.98
CA LYS A 116 -23.43 28.14 8.98
C LYS A 116 -24.00 27.41 7.78
N PHE A 117 -24.83 26.41 8.01
CA PHE A 117 -25.44 25.61 6.93
C PHE A 117 -26.66 26.32 6.34
N SER A 118 -27.49 26.91 7.20
CA SER A 118 -28.70 27.61 6.79
C SER A 118 -29.02 28.77 7.72
N ASN A 119 -29.98 29.60 7.32
CA ASN A 119 -30.52 30.66 8.17
C ASN A 119 -31.59 30.16 9.16
N TYR A 120 -31.80 28.85 9.25
CA TYR A 120 -32.71 28.29 10.26
C TYR A 120 -32.14 28.52 11.66
N ILE A 121 -32.98 29.06 12.54
CA ILE A 121 -32.67 29.31 13.94
C ILE A 121 -33.53 28.35 14.76
N ALA A 122 -32.89 27.43 15.47
CA ALA A 122 -33.57 26.64 16.48
C ALA A 122 -33.56 27.44 17.79
N ALA A 123 -34.72 27.65 18.42
CA ALA A 123 -34.79 28.39 19.67
C ALA A 123 -35.57 27.62 20.73
N THR A 124 -35.06 27.58 21.95
CA THR A 124 -35.83 27.16 23.13
C THR A 124 -35.51 28.08 24.30
N ASN A 125 -36.52 28.45 25.08
CA ASN A 125 -36.38 29.32 26.26
C ASN A 125 -35.49 30.56 26.01
N GLU A 126 -35.77 31.32 24.94
CA GLU A 126 -35.07 32.56 24.56
C GLU A 126 -33.59 32.39 24.15
N THR A 127 -33.08 31.16 24.08
CA THR A 127 -31.74 30.88 23.57
C THR A 127 -31.81 30.47 22.10
N GLU A 128 -31.19 31.26 21.23
CA GLU A 128 -31.07 30.96 19.81
C GLU A 128 -29.90 29.99 19.55
N GLY A 129 -30.13 29.08 18.61
CA GLY A 129 -29.17 28.12 18.08
C GLY A 129 -29.04 28.28 16.58
N THR A 130 -27.86 28.02 16.05
CA THR A 130 -27.57 28.12 14.60
C THR A 130 -27.47 26.74 13.99
N ASP A 131 -28.06 26.57 12.81
CA ASP A 131 -27.88 25.36 12.00
C ASP A 131 -26.48 25.34 11.34
N ILE A 132 -25.68 24.34 11.70
CA ILE A 132 -24.25 24.27 11.39
C ILE A 132 -23.93 22.98 10.65
N LYS A 133 -23.13 23.09 9.59
CA LYS A 133 -22.55 21.95 8.88
C LYS A 133 -21.12 21.76 9.35
N VAL A 134 -20.85 20.59 9.92
CA VAL A 134 -19.50 20.15 10.24
C VAL A 134 -18.94 19.33 9.08
N THR A 135 -17.71 19.64 8.67
CA THR A 135 -16.96 18.89 7.66
C THR A 135 -15.70 18.32 8.30
N LEU A 136 -15.47 17.02 8.10
CA LEU A 136 -14.20 16.38 8.38
C LEU A 136 -13.36 16.41 7.10
N ASP A 137 -12.20 17.05 7.18
CA ASP A 137 -11.20 17.05 6.13
C ASP A 137 -9.81 16.78 6.73
N SER A 138 -9.30 15.57 6.53
CA SER A 138 -7.97 15.19 6.98
C SER A 138 -6.87 16.00 6.28
N SER A 139 -7.15 16.58 5.10
CA SER A 139 -6.18 17.33 4.31
C SER A 139 -5.56 18.53 5.05
N LYS A 140 -6.27 19.02 6.07
CA LYS A 140 -5.82 20.09 6.96
C LYS A 140 -4.60 19.74 7.80
N THR A 141 -4.31 18.46 7.98
CA THR A 141 -3.19 17.98 8.82
C THR A 141 -2.26 17.03 8.09
N ILE A 142 -2.75 16.34 7.06
CA ILE A 142 -1.98 15.40 6.23
C ILE A 142 -2.22 15.66 4.75
N PRO A 143 -1.27 15.42 3.82
CA PRO A 143 -1.52 15.64 2.40
C PRO A 143 -2.70 14.82 1.85
N ALA A 144 -3.54 15.44 1.02
CA ALA A 144 -4.61 14.74 0.31
C ALA A 144 -4.03 13.79 -0.76
N THR A 145 -4.42 12.52 -0.69
CA THR A 145 -4.01 11.47 -1.65
C THR A 145 -5.17 10.52 -1.93
N ASN A 146 -5.13 9.84 -3.08
CA ASN A 146 -6.15 8.83 -3.43
C ASN A 146 -5.97 7.51 -2.64
N ASP A 147 -4.77 7.24 -2.14
CA ASP A 147 -4.42 6.02 -1.41
C ASP A 147 -3.93 6.32 0.01
N VAL A 148 -4.21 5.40 0.94
CA VAL A 148 -3.61 5.41 2.27
C VAL A 148 -2.27 4.69 2.21
N ARG A 149 -1.18 5.40 2.49
CA ARG A 149 0.18 4.84 2.47
C ARG A 149 1.10 5.50 3.47
N PRO A 150 2.07 4.76 4.04
CA PRO A 150 3.21 5.39 4.69
C PRO A 150 4.08 6.13 3.66
N ARG A 151 5.00 6.96 4.14
CA ARG A 151 6.11 7.44 3.31
C ARG A 151 6.90 6.23 2.80
N ASN A 152 7.21 6.21 1.51
CA ASN A 152 7.96 5.12 0.88
C ASN A 152 8.88 5.67 -0.23
N VAL A 153 9.81 4.83 -0.67
CA VAL A 153 10.73 5.09 -1.80
C VAL A 153 10.62 3.93 -2.77
N ALA A 154 10.49 4.22 -4.06
CA ALA A 154 10.33 3.21 -5.09
C ALA A 154 11.67 2.57 -5.48
N PHE A 155 11.73 1.24 -5.37
CA PHE A 155 12.81 0.39 -5.89
C PHE A 155 12.19 -0.62 -6.87
N ASN A 156 13.00 -1.16 -7.79
CA ASN A 156 12.56 -2.33 -8.55
C ASN A 156 12.60 -3.57 -7.66
N TYR A 157 11.60 -4.44 -7.75
CA TYR A 157 11.74 -5.80 -7.26
C TYR A 157 12.35 -6.67 -8.36
N ILE A 158 13.44 -7.36 -8.02
CA ILE A 158 14.11 -8.31 -8.91
C ILE A 158 14.30 -9.65 -8.22
N VAL A 159 14.31 -10.73 -8.99
CA VAL A 159 14.64 -12.08 -8.52
C VAL A 159 15.88 -12.58 -9.25
N ARG A 160 16.71 -13.33 -8.53
CA ARG A 160 17.76 -14.12 -9.18
C ARG A 160 17.10 -15.25 -9.95
N ALA A 161 17.47 -15.44 -11.20
CA ALA A 161 16.90 -16.47 -12.08
C ALA A 161 17.78 -17.73 -12.18
N GLU A 162 19.05 -17.64 -11.80
CA GLU A 162 20.09 -18.67 -11.96
C GLU A 162 20.91 -18.88 -10.68
#